data_AF-A0A183K2U5-F1
#
_entry.id   AF-A0A183K2U5-F1
#
_cell.length_a   1.000
_cell.length_b   1.000
_cell.length_c   1.000
_cell.angle_alpha   90.00
_cell.angle_beta   90.00
_cell.angle_gamma   90.00
#
_symmetry.space_group_name_H-M   'P 1'
#
loop_
_entity.id
_entity.type
_entity.pdbx_description
1 polymer ?
#
loop_
_entity_poly.entity_id
_entity_poly.type
_entity_poly.pdbx_seq_one_letter_code
_entity_poly.pdbx_strand_id
1 'polypeptide(L)'
;MLSNKPQGGTWAYRVVLNQITSQHLHEYMCKANNSLGSVNQKLEVTVAPAPPKILSSNSTEFADYYLLHWTTNSRAPLKNVTVTISEISANTESSAGSSIVPRSPVLHERVFNLEDDKIDTTSTVIQHIQSNSTNLKQIWHHLPNLSSDTRHDISLSVCNTYACSKSSALNSRFGSSSSRFTFKTPEFDGSNKINPSLLQRSPKDLLSLDGDEISKSITNSTCLRLSQ
;
A
#
# COMPACT_ATOMS: atom_id res chain seq x y z
N MET A 1 28.21 22.05 -3.20
CA MET A 1 29.05 21.88 -4.39
C MET A 1 28.19 21.34 -5.52
N LEU A 2 28.13 22.06 -6.65
CA LEU A 2 27.41 21.65 -7.86
C LEU A 2 28.18 20.51 -8.55
N SER A 3 27.49 19.42 -8.90
CA SER A 3 28.08 18.36 -9.72
C SER A 3 28.06 18.80 -11.18
N ASN A 4 29.21 19.25 -11.69
CA ASN A 4 29.37 19.74 -13.07
C ASN A 4 29.48 18.62 -14.12
N LYS A 5 28.98 17.41 -13.86
CA LYS A 5 29.02 16.31 -14.83
C LYS A 5 27.60 15.83 -15.16
N PRO A 6 27.23 15.75 -16.46
CA PRO A 6 25.96 15.19 -16.87
C PRO A 6 25.90 13.70 -16.53
N GLN A 7 24.82 13.26 -15.87
CA GLN A 7 24.52 11.84 -15.71
C GLN A 7 23.62 11.44 -16.88
N GLY A 8 24.15 10.66 -17.83
CA GLY A 8 23.38 10.16 -18.98
C GLY A 8 22.80 11.27 -19.89
N GLY A 9 23.50 12.39 -20.06
CA GLY A 9 23.02 13.54 -20.86
C GLY A 9 22.07 14.49 -20.14
N THR A 10 21.73 14.22 -18.88
CA THR A 10 20.89 15.10 -18.04
C THR A 10 21.76 15.87 -17.05
N TRP A 11 21.57 17.20 -16.98
CA TRP A 11 22.15 18.03 -15.92
C TRP A 11 21.25 17.97 -14.68
N ALA A 12 21.77 17.43 -13.58
CA ALA A 12 21.04 17.33 -12.32
C ALA A 12 21.54 18.40 -11.34
N TYR A 13 20.65 19.32 -10.95
CA TYR A 13 20.91 20.30 -9.92
C TYR A 13 20.43 19.77 -8.57
N ARG A 14 21.37 19.27 -7.75
CA ARG A 14 21.05 18.71 -6.44
C ARG A 14 21.11 19.78 -5.36
N VAL A 15 19.97 20.07 -4.75
CA VAL A 15 19.88 20.85 -3.50
C VAL A 15 19.86 19.88 -2.32
N VAL A 16 20.73 20.11 -1.34
CA VAL A 16 20.79 19.31 -0.12
C VAL A 16 20.53 20.23 1.07
N LEU A 17 19.44 19.98 1.77
CA LEU A 17 19.11 20.65 3.02
C LEU A 17 19.56 19.77 4.20
N ASN A 18 20.55 20.26 4.95
CA ASN A 18 21.09 19.60 6.14
C ASN A 18 20.53 20.29 7.40
N GLN A 19 20.42 19.54 8.50
CA GLN A 19 19.96 20.06 9.80
C GLN A 19 18.64 20.83 9.70
N ILE A 20 17.61 20.16 9.15
CA ILE A 20 16.28 20.75 8.98
C ILE A 20 15.75 21.27 10.32
N THR A 21 15.28 22.50 10.31
CA THR A 21 14.61 23.18 11.44
C THR A 21 13.21 23.59 11.01
N SER A 22 12.38 24.07 11.94
CA SER A 22 11.03 24.56 11.65
C SER A 22 11.01 25.65 10.56
N GLN A 23 12.05 26.47 10.46
CA GLN A 23 12.17 27.52 9.45
C GLN A 23 12.31 27.00 8.01
N HIS A 24 12.70 25.73 7.83
CA HIS A 24 12.84 25.09 6.53
C HIS A 24 11.55 24.39 6.07
N LEU A 25 10.53 24.30 6.94
CA LEU A 25 9.29 23.58 6.65
C LEU A 25 8.32 24.47 5.88
N HIS A 26 8.58 24.64 4.59
CA HIS A 26 7.74 25.45 3.70
C HIS A 26 7.79 24.94 2.27
N GLU A 27 7.03 25.61 1.40
CA GLU A 27 7.05 25.35 -0.04
C GLU A 27 8.28 26.01 -0.68
N TYR A 28 9.00 25.23 -1.48
CA TYR A 28 10.09 25.65 -2.34
C TYR A 28 9.63 25.59 -3.80
N MET A 29 10.25 26.41 -4.65
CA MET A 29 10.00 26.41 -6.09
C MET A 29 11.27 26.01 -6.83
N CYS A 30 11.19 24.88 -7.54
CA CYS A 30 12.18 24.49 -8.52
C CYS A 30 11.80 25.11 -9.87
N LYS A 31 12.68 25.94 -10.42
CA LYS A 31 12.47 26.58 -11.73
C LYS A 31 13.50 26.05 -12.71
N ALA A 32 13.02 25.44 -13.80
CA ALA A 32 13.83 25.10 -14.96
C ALA A 32 13.59 26.14 -16.05
N ASN A 33 14.66 26.60 -16.71
CA ASN A 33 14.57 27.62 -17.75
C ASN A 33 15.50 27.28 -18.92
N ASN A 34 15.00 27.42 -20.14
CA ASN A 34 15.78 27.32 -21.38
C ASN A 34 15.33 28.40 -22.38
N SER A 35 15.86 28.37 -23.60
CA SER A 35 15.53 29.36 -24.65
C SER A 35 14.07 29.32 -25.11
N LEU A 36 13.34 28.24 -24.86
CA LEU A 36 11.93 28.07 -25.25
C LEU A 36 10.95 28.49 -24.15
N GLY A 37 11.41 28.57 -22.90
CA GLY A 37 10.58 29.01 -21.78
C GLY A 37 11.03 28.45 -20.44
N SER A 38 10.11 28.52 -19.48
CA SER A 38 10.36 28.11 -18.10
C SER A 38 9.22 27.28 -17.52
N VAL A 39 9.58 26.27 -16.75
CA VAL A 39 8.65 25.43 -15.98
C VAL A 39 8.98 25.58 -14.50
N ASN A 40 7.95 25.76 -13.69
CA ASN A 40 8.06 25.83 -12.24
C ASN A 40 7.41 24.58 -11.62
N GLN A 41 8.10 23.94 -10.69
CA GLN A 41 7.60 22.84 -9.89
C GLN A 41 7.70 23.21 -8.41
N LYS A 42 6.56 23.16 -7.71
CA LYS A 42 6.51 23.35 -6.26
C LYS A 42 6.94 22.06 -5.55
N LEU A 43 7.64 22.22 -4.43
CA LEU A 43 8.09 21.15 -3.54
C LEU A 43 7.81 21.58 -2.10
N GLU A 44 7.06 20.79 -1.35
CA GLU A 44 6.87 21.04 0.09
C GLU A 44 7.90 20.25 0.90
N VAL A 45 8.62 20.94 1.79
CA VAL A 45 9.44 20.28 2.82
C VAL A 45 8.61 20.18 4.08
N THR A 46 8.31 18.95 4.49
CA THR A 46 7.46 18.65 5.65
C THR A 46 8.10 17.57 6.53
N VAL A 47 7.63 17.48 7.76
CA VAL A 47 7.94 16.38 8.68
C VAL A 47 7.02 15.18 8.49
N ALA A 48 5.94 15.30 7.72
CA ALA A 48 5.03 14.20 7.44
C ALA A 48 5.72 13.10 6.61
N PRO A 49 5.34 11.82 6.79
CA PRO A 49 5.73 10.77 5.87
C PRO A 49 5.25 11.11 4.46
N ALA A 50 5.99 10.70 3.42
CA ALA A 50 5.49 10.78 2.06
C ALA A 50 4.19 9.97 1.93
N PRO A 51 3.22 10.41 1.10
CA PRO A 51 2.00 9.66 0.85
C PRO A 51 2.30 8.18 0.54
N PRO A 52 1.71 7.21 1.27
CA PRO A 52 1.96 5.80 1.04
C PRO A 52 1.44 5.36 -0.34
N LYS A 53 2.20 4.47 -0.98
CA LYS A 53 1.88 3.87 -2.28
C LYS A 53 1.68 2.36 -2.11
N ILE A 54 0.52 1.87 -2.50
CA ILE A 54 0.22 0.43 -2.54
C ILE A 54 0.94 -0.20 -3.74
N LEU A 55 1.54 -1.36 -3.51
CA LEU A 55 2.37 -2.11 -4.46
C LEU A 55 1.85 -3.53 -4.72
N SER A 56 0.95 -4.06 -3.88
CA SER A 56 0.32 -5.37 -4.08
C SER A 56 -0.58 -5.39 -5.33
N SER A 57 -0.81 -6.59 -5.88
CA SER A 57 -1.71 -6.81 -7.03
C SER A 57 -3.16 -6.48 -6.68
N ASN A 58 -3.96 -6.10 -7.67
CA ASN A 58 -5.40 -5.86 -7.51
C ASN A 58 -6.26 -7.15 -7.45
N SER A 59 -5.64 -8.29 -7.13
CA SER A 59 -6.30 -9.59 -7.04
C SER A 59 -5.63 -10.47 -5.97
N THR A 60 -6.39 -11.45 -5.47
CA THR A 60 -5.97 -12.49 -4.53
C THR A 60 -6.61 -13.82 -4.94
N GLU A 61 -5.94 -14.92 -4.64
CA GLU A 61 -6.49 -16.28 -4.82
C GLU A 61 -7.39 -16.71 -3.65
N PHE A 62 -7.31 -16.01 -2.51
CA PHE A 62 -8.06 -16.33 -1.31
C PHE A 62 -9.39 -15.58 -1.25
N ALA A 63 -10.47 -16.30 -1.01
CA ALA A 63 -11.82 -15.76 -0.90
C ALA A 63 -11.99 -14.80 0.30
N ASP A 64 -11.15 -14.93 1.33
CA ASP A 64 -11.30 -14.21 2.61
C ASP A 64 -10.03 -13.49 3.09
N TYR A 65 -9.03 -13.35 2.21
CA TYR A 65 -7.71 -12.82 2.62
C TYR A 65 -7.01 -12.02 1.52
N TYR A 66 -6.28 -10.99 1.95
CA TYR A 66 -5.42 -10.20 1.09
C TYR A 66 -4.08 -9.87 1.77
N LEU A 67 -2.98 -10.08 1.05
CA LEU A 67 -1.64 -9.67 1.48
C LEU A 67 -1.36 -8.25 0.96
N LEU A 68 -1.58 -7.26 1.81
CA LEU A 68 -1.34 -5.86 1.45
C LEU A 68 0.16 -5.57 1.48
N HIS A 69 0.71 -5.02 0.40
CA HIS A 69 2.09 -4.54 0.31
C HIS A 69 2.08 -3.06 -0.08
N TRP A 70 2.81 -2.23 0.65
CA TRP A 70 2.91 -0.80 0.37
C TRP A 70 4.27 -0.23 0.77
N THR A 71 4.53 0.99 0.29
CA THR A 71 5.76 1.73 0.59
C THR A 71 5.50 3.19 0.93
N THR A 72 6.36 3.77 1.75
CA THR A 72 6.41 5.20 2.04
C THR A 72 7.86 5.64 2.24
N ASN A 73 8.11 6.95 2.21
CA ASN A 73 9.39 7.52 2.59
C ASN A 73 9.19 8.39 3.83
N SER A 74 9.89 8.07 4.92
CA SER A 74 9.82 8.84 6.16
C SER A 74 11.18 8.89 6.83
N ARG A 75 11.68 10.11 7.06
CA ARG A 75 12.90 10.33 7.85
C ARG A 75 12.69 10.08 9.33
N ALA A 76 11.53 10.46 9.85
CA ALA A 76 11.15 10.16 11.21
C ALA A 76 10.66 8.69 11.30
N PRO A 77 10.88 8.00 12.43
CA PRO A 77 10.30 6.68 12.68
C PRO A 77 8.78 6.69 12.48
N LEU A 78 8.27 5.66 11.80
CA LEU A 78 6.83 5.49 11.65
C LEU A 78 6.23 5.03 12.99
N LYS A 79 5.02 5.49 13.27
CA LYS A 79 4.29 5.14 14.50
C LYS A 79 3.21 4.11 14.21
N ASN A 80 2.37 4.37 13.23
CA ASN A 80 1.30 3.46 12.87
C ASN A 80 0.82 3.69 11.43
N VAL A 81 0.03 2.74 10.95
CA VAL A 81 -0.77 2.88 9.75
C VAL A 81 -2.20 2.47 10.04
N THR A 82 -3.14 3.25 9.51
CA THR A 82 -4.55 2.91 9.45
C THR A 82 -4.88 2.46 8.04
N VAL A 83 -5.39 1.24 7.92
CA VAL A 83 -5.89 0.64 6.68
C VAL A 83 -7.41 0.69 6.72
N THR A 84 -8.00 1.44 5.81
CA THR A 84 -9.45 1.52 5.64
C THR A 84 -9.85 0.71 4.42
N ILE A 85 -10.76 -0.24 4.60
CA ILE A 85 -11.26 -1.17 3.58
C ILE A 85 -12.76 -0.93 3.43
N SER A 86 -13.21 -0.60 2.23
CA SER A 86 -14.62 -0.42 1.91
C SER A 86 -15.08 -1.57 1.01
N GLU A 87 -15.97 -2.42 1.51
CA GLU A 87 -16.53 -3.55 0.78
C GLU A 87 -17.77 -3.13 -0.01
N ILE A 88 -17.78 -3.48 -1.30
CA ILE A 88 -18.87 -3.18 -2.24
C ILE A 88 -19.32 -4.52 -2.84
N SER A 89 -20.49 -5.01 -2.42
CA SER A 89 -21.03 -6.28 -2.92
C SER A 89 -21.46 -6.19 -4.38
N ALA A 90 -21.20 -7.24 -5.17
CA ALA A 90 -21.58 -7.34 -6.59
C ALA A 90 -23.10 -7.19 -6.83
N ASN A 91 -23.94 -7.48 -5.84
CA ASN A 91 -25.40 -7.29 -5.88
C ASN A 91 -25.85 -5.83 -6.08
N THR A 92 -24.91 -4.88 -6.06
CA THR A 92 -25.18 -3.45 -6.28
C THR A 92 -24.98 -3.03 -7.74
N GLU A 93 -24.34 -3.86 -8.58
CA GLU A 93 -24.02 -3.52 -9.98
C GLU A 93 -25.06 -4.04 -10.99
N SER A 94 -26.00 -4.90 -10.57
CA SER A 94 -26.94 -5.60 -11.46
C SER A 94 -28.42 -5.38 -11.09
N SER A 95 -28.89 -4.13 -11.08
CA SER A 95 -30.33 -3.84 -11.08
C SER A 95 -30.67 -2.56 -11.83
N ALA A 96 -30.45 -2.58 -13.15
CA ALA A 96 -31.19 -1.72 -14.06
C ALA A 96 -32.67 -2.17 -14.10
N GLY A 97 -33.46 -1.84 -13.07
CA GLY A 97 -34.90 -2.11 -13.10
C GLY A 97 -35.66 -2.20 -11.78
N SER A 98 -35.00 -2.19 -10.62
CA SER A 98 -35.72 -2.20 -9.33
C SER A 98 -35.22 -1.10 -8.42
N SER A 99 -36.15 -0.27 -7.95
CA SER A 99 -35.91 0.79 -6.97
C SER A 99 -35.47 0.15 -5.66
N ILE A 100 -34.16 -0.05 -5.50
CA ILE A 100 -33.56 -0.53 -4.26
C ILE A 100 -32.49 0.48 -3.89
N VAL A 101 -32.65 1.10 -2.73
CA VAL A 101 -31.69 2.03 -2.13
C VAL A 101 -30.30 1.36 -2.15
N PRO A 102 -29.25 2.00 -2.70
CA PRO A 102 -27.90 1.46 -2.65
C PRO A 102 -27.54 1.18 -1.19
N ARG A 103 -27.24 -0.08 -0.84
CA ARG A 103 -26.71 -0.39 0.49
C ARG A 103 -25.38 0.33 0.63
N SER A 104 -25.20 1.06 1.73
CA SER A 104 -23.93 1.73 2.02
C SER A 104 -22.81 0.69 2.08
N PRO A 105 -21.60 1.00 1.57
CA PRO A 105 -20.46 0.10 1.67
C PRO A 105 -20.17 -0.27 3.12
N VAL A 106 -19.74 -1.52 3.36
CA VAL A 106 -19.28 -1.94 4.69
C VAL A 106 -17.85 -1.43 4.87
N LEU A 107 -17.63 -0.65 5.92
CA LEU A 107 -16.32 -0.05 6.21
C LEU A 107 -15.61 -0.81 7.33
N HIS A 108 -14.41 -1.30 7.05
CA HIS A 108 -13.51 -1.86 8.03
C HIS A 108 -12.30 -0.94 8.20
N GLU A 109 -11.92 -0.68 9.45
CA GLU A 109 -10.72 0.07 9.79
C GLU A 109 -9.81 -0.82 10.63
N ARG A 110 -8.54 -0.91 10.22
CA ARG A 110 -7.51 -1.69 10.92
C ARG A 110 -6.32 -0.79 11.19
N VAL A 111 -5.90 -0.72 12.45
CA VAL A 111 -4.77 0.10 12.88
C VAL A 111 -3.62 -0.84 13.24
N PHE A 112 -2.48 -0.67 12.58
CA PHE A 112 -1.28 -1.46 12.81
C PHE A 112 -0.19 -0.58 13.43
N ASN A 113 0.41 -1.07 14.51
CA ASN A 113 1.57 -0.41 15.12
C ASN A 113 2.83 -0.70 14.28
N LEU A 114 3.61 0.35 14.01
CA LEU A 114 4.85 0.30 13.23
C LEU A 114 6.10 0.70 14.04
N GLU A 115 5.96 0.94 15.34
CA GLU A 115 7.09 1.17 16.24
C GLU A 115 7.89 -0.13 16.40
N ASP A 116 9.22 -0.06 16.27
CA ASP A 116 10.12 -1.22 16.21
C ASP A 116 9.98 -2.16 17.43
N ASP A 117 9.67 -1.62 18.62
CA ASP A 117 9.52 -2.37 19.87
C ASP A 117 8.13 -3.00 20.06
N LYS A 118 7.18 -2.72 19.14
CA LYS A 118 5.77 -3.10 19.22
C LYS A 118 5.18 -3.47 17.86
N ILE A 119 6.02 -3.95 16.94
CA ILE A 119 5.56 -4.35 15.61
C ILE A 119 4.50 -5.45 15.79
N ASP A 120 3.29 -5.15 15.32
CA ASP A 120 2.18 -6.10 15.32
C ASP A 120 2.59 -7.33 14.50
N THR A 121 2.38 -8.54 15.02
CA THR A 121 2.68 -9.81 14.33
C THR A 121 2.00 -9.92 12.96
N THR A 122 0.90 -9.19 12.77
CA THR A 122 0.17 -9.12 11.49
C THR A 122 0.82 -8.19 10.46
N SER A 123 1.92 -7.52 10.84
CA SER A 123 2.67 -6.56 10.03
C SER A 123 4.13 -6.97 9.93
N THR A 124 4.76 -6.77 8.78
CA THR A 124 6.22 -6.87 8.69
C THR A 124 6.79 -5.65 8.00
N VAL A 125 7.69 -4.98 8.71
CA VAL A 125 8.46 -3.86 8.20
C VAL A 125 9.78 -4.40 7.65
N ILE A 126 10.01 -4.32 6.33
CA ILE A 126 11.28 -4.69 5.72
C ILE A 126 12.08 -3.40 5.49
N GLN A 127 12.95 -3.07 6.45
CA GLN A 127 13.73 -1.84 6.44
C GLN A 127 15.17 -2.05 6.90
N HIS A 128 15.98 -2.75 6.09
CA HIS A 128 17.40 -2.41 6.00
C HIS A 128 18.04 -3.08 4.78
N ILE A 129 17.65 -2.72 3.55
CA ILE A 129 18.51 -3.09 2.41
C ILE A 129 19.73 -2.17 2.48
N GLN A 130 20.79 -2.73 3.02
CA GLN A 130 22.08 -2.13 3.31
C GLN A 130 22.71 -1.54 2.05
N SER A 131 22.35 -0.30 1.75
CA SER A 131 23.03 0.56 0.78
C SER A 131 22.69 2.01 1.11
N ASN A 132 23.72 2.81 1.31
CA ASN A 132 23.70 4.20 1.78
C ASN A 132 22.43 5.00 1.41
N SER A 133 21.58 5.28 2.41
CA SER A 133 20.57 6.37 2.45
C SER A 133 19.21 6.18 1.76
N THR A 134 18.45 5.13 2.07
CA THR A 134 17.01 5.17 1.74
C THR A 134 16.14 5.18 2.99
N ASN A 135 15.56 6.35 3.30
CA ASN A 135 14.43 6.52 4.22
C ASN A 135 13.13 5.85 3.70
N LEU A 136 13.27 4.96 2.72
CA LEU A 136 12.21 4.21 2.09
C LEU A 136 11.85 3.02 2.96
N LYS A 137 10.56 2.86 3.18
CA LYS A 137 9.98 1.87 4.06
C LYS A 137 9.07 0.97 3.21
N GLN A 138 9.25 -0.35 3.28
CA GLN A 138 8.35 -1.31 2.64
C GLN A 138 7.71 -2.17 3.72
N ILE A 139 6.39 -2.33 3.64
CA ILE A 139 5.58 -2.89 4.72
C ILE A 139 4.50 -3.80 4.13
N TRP A 140 4.29 -4.94 4.80
CA TRP A 140 3.28 -5.94 4.46
C TRP A 140 2.32 -6.14 5.63
N HIS A 141 1.04 -6.35 5.33
CA HIS A 141 0.01 -6.68 6.31
C HIS A 141 -0.86 -7.85 5.87
N HIS A 142 -1.18 -8.72 6.83
CA HIS A 142 -2.26 -9.68 6.68
C HIS A 142 -3.62 -8.98 6.82
N LEU A 143 -4.45 -9.07 5.78
CA LEU A 143 -5.85 -8.65 5.84
C LEU A 143 -6.78 -9.88 5.75
N PRO A 144 -6.98 -10.65 6.83
CA PRO A 144 -7.91 -11.80 6.86
C PRO A 144 -9.38 -11.35 7.06
N ASN A 145 -10.32 -12.29 7.04
CA ASN A 145 -11.76 -12.08 7.29
C ASN A 145 -12.41 -11.08 6.33
N LEU A 146 -12.06 -11.16 5.05
CA LEU A 146 -12.72 -10.40 3.99
C LEU A 146 -13.94 -11.17 3.46
N SER A 147 -14.94 -10.44 2.95
CA SER A 147 -16.05 -11.07 2.24
C SER A 147 -15.58 -11.65 0.90
N SER A 148 -16.07 -12.85 0.54
CA SER A 148 -15.84 -13.50 -0.76
C SER A 148 -16.65 -12.85 -1.89
N ASP A 149 -16.23 -13.04 -3.14
CA ASP A 149 -16.84 -12.46 -4.35
C ASP A 149 -17.16 -10.96 -4.22
N THR A 150 -16.30 -10.21 -3.53
CA THR A 150 -16.58 -8.82 -3.15
C THR A 150 -15.47 -7.92 -3.64
N ARG A 151 -15.85 -6.72 -4.10
CA ARG A 151 -14.93 -5.66 -4.47
C ARG A 151 -14.56 -4.87 -3.23
N HIS A 152 -13.28 -4.60 -3.06
CA HIS A 152 -12.72 -3.93 -1.88
C HIS A 152 -11.91 -2.71 -2.32
N ASP A 153 -12.26 -1.54 -1.79
CA ASP A 153 -11.48 -0.32 -1.96
C ASP A 153 -10.60 -0.09 -0.72
N ILE A 154 -9.29 0.05 -0.91
CA ILE A 154 -8.31 0.32 0.16
C ILE A 154 -7.84 1.78 0.13
N SER A 155 -7.74 2.38 1.31
CA SER A 155 -6.95 3.59 1.54
C SER A 155 -6.08 3.46 2.79
N LEU A 156 -4.95 4.15 2.79
CA LEU A 156 -3.95 4.13 3.87
C LEU A 156 -3.82 5.52 4.48
N SER A 157 -3.68 5.58 5.80
CA SER A 157 -3.25 6.78 6.53
C SER A 157 -2.07 6.41 7.43
N VAL A 158 -0.89 6.94 7.11
CA VAL A 158 0.38 6.59 7.77
C VAL A 158 0.85 7.76 8.61
N CYS A 159 1.21 7.50 9.86
CA CYS A 159 1.67 8.51 10.78
C CYS A 159 3.09 8.23 11.28
N ASN A 160 3.86 9.30 11.45
CA ASN A 160 5.05 9.30 12.30
C ASN A 160 4.74 10.07 13.59
N THR A 161 5.75 10.33 14.42
CA THR A 161 5.61 11.08 15.68
C THR A 161 5.08 12.51 15.50
N TYR A 162 5.22 13.10 14.30
CA TYR A 162 4.95 14.51 14.06
C TYR A 162 3.68 14.77 13.25
N ALA A 163 3.41 13.93 12.24
CA ALA A 163 2.30 14.14 11.31
C ALA A 163 1.88 12.85 10.60
N CYS A 164 0.75 12.92 9.91
CA CYS A 164 0.21 11.83 9.10
C CYS A 164 0.10 12.23 7.63
N SER A 165 0.17 11.25 6.74
CA SER A 165 -0.14 11.39 5.33
C SER A 165 -1.06 10.26 4.87
N LYS A 166 -1.89 10.55 3.88
CA LYS A 166 -2.84 9.59 3.32
C LYS A 166 -2.36 9.13 1.95
N SER A 167 -2.66 7.88 1.59
CA SER A 167 -2.56 7.43 0.21
C SER A 167 -3.42 8.35 -0.65
N SER A 168 -2.89 8.77 -1.79
CA SER A 168 -3.55 9.67 -2.71
C SER A 168 -5.02 9.28 -2.98
N ALA A 169 -5.97 10.13 -2.62
CA ALA A 169 -6.91 10.62 -3.63
C ALA A 169 -6.24 11.90 -4.15
N LEU A 170 -5.50 11.79 -5.26
CA LEU A 170 -4.62 12.87 -5.66
C LEU A 170 -5.51 14.07 -6.03
N ASN A 171 -5.32 15.21 -5.34
CA ASN A 171 -5.78 16.51 -5.83
C ASN A 171 -5.05 16.79 -7.16
N SER A 172 -5.50 16.19 -8.27
CA SER A 172 -5.14 16.64 -9.59
C SER A 172 -6.07 17.80 -9.93
N ARG A 173 -5.54 19.02 -9.96
CA ARG A 173 -6.20 20.17 -10.61
C ARG A 173 -6.33 19.99 -12.14
N PHE A 174 -6.07 18.80 -12.66
CA PHE A 174 -6.31 18.39 -14.03
C PHE A 174 -7.01 17.04 -14.01
N GLY A 175 -8.22 17.00 -14.57
CA GLY A 175 -9.14 15.89 -14.48
C GLY A 175 -8.54 14.56 -14.93
N SER A 176 -8.63 13.57 -14.04
CA SER A 176 -8.59 12.14 -14.34
C SER A 176 -8.96 11.41 -13.05
N SER A 177 -9.86 10.44 -13.13
CA SER A 177 -10.48 9.72 -12.02
C SER A 177 -9.52 9.37 -10.88
N SER A 178 -9.91 9.70 -9.64
CA SER A 178 -9.30 9.22 -8.40
C SER A 178 -9.12 7.70 -8.44
N SER A 179 -7.90 7.20 -8.73
CA SER A 179 -7.65 5.76 -8.71
C SER A 179 -7.54 5.29 -7.27
N ARG A 180 -8.69 5.09 -6.61
CA ARG A 180 -8.76 4.26 -5.41
C ARG A 180 -8.14 2.91 -5.72
N PHE A 181 -7.33 2.38 -4.82
CA PHE A 181 -6.81 1.04 -5.00
C PHE A 181 -7.94 0.07 -4.73
N THR A 182 -8.36 -0.66 -5.77
CA THR A 182 -9.41 -1.67 -5.67
C THR A 182 -8.78 -3.04 -5.88
N PHE A 183 -9.19 -4.03 -5.10
CA PHE A 183 -9.00 -5.44 -5.42
C PHE A 183 -10.33 -6.22 -5.30
N LYS A 184 -10.40 -7.42 -5.86
CA LYS A 184 -11.56 -8.31 -5.74
C LYS A 184 -11.13 -9.64 -5.12
N THR A 185 -11.92 -10.13 -4.16
CA THR A 185 -11.83 -11.51 -3.65
C THR A 185 -12.62 -12.46 -4.57
N PRO A 186 -12.13 -13.68 -4.83
CA PRO A 186 -12.86 -14.68 -5.59
C PRO A 186 -14.07 -15.22 -4.81
N GLU A 187 -14.97 -15.89 -5.52
CA GLU A 187 -16.02 -16.72 -4.90
C GLU A 187 -15.37 -17.85 -4.09
N PHE A 188 -16.02 -18.25 -2.99
CA PHE A 188 -15.54 -19.36 -2.18
C PHE A 188 -15.85 -20.69 -2.87
N ASP A 189 -14.81 -21.46 -3.19
CA ASP A 189 -14.92 -22.73 -3.91
C ASP A 189 -14.87 -23.97 -3.00
N GLY A 190 -14.85 -23.77 -1.67
CA GLY A 190 -14.69 -24.84 -0.69
C GLY A 190 -13.26 -25.01 -0.18
N SER A 191 -12.25 -24.50 -0.90
CA SER A 191 -10.83 -24.74 -0.63
C SER A 191 -9.99 -23.47 -0.53
N ASN A 192 -10.40 -22.39 -1.19
CA ASN A 192 -9.63 -21.14 -1.31
C ASN A 192 -9.78 -20.17 -0.11
N LYS A 193 -9.95 -20.69 1.11
CA LYS A 193 -9.81 -19.87 2.32
C LYS A 193 -8.38 -19.86 2.81
N ILE A 194 -7.94 -18.75 3.39
CA ILE A 194 -6.59 -18.70 3.96
C ILE A 194 -6.49 -19.69 5.12
N ASN A 195 -5.42 -20.48 5.14
CA ASN A 195 -5.14 -21.35 6.26
C ASN A 195 -4.78 -20.50 7.49
N PRO A 196 -5.50 -20.62 8.63
CA PRO A 196 -5.24 -19.81 9.82
C PRO A 196 -3.82 -19.91 10.37
N SER A 197 -3.14 -21.05 10.16
CA SER A 197 -1.74 -21.22 10.58
C SER A 197 -0.77 -20.31 9.83
N LEU A 198 -1.10 -19.90 8.60
CA LEU A 198 -0.31 -18.95 7.82
C LEU A 198 -0.41 -17.52 8.38
N LEU A 199 -1.52 -17.18 9.01
CA LEU A 199 -1.71 -15.87 9.66
C LEU A 199 -0.90 -15.72 10.96
N GLN A 200 -0.36 -16.82 11.50
CA GLN A 200 0.56 -16.80 12.64
C GLN A 200 2.00 -16.52 12.22
N ARG A 201 2.33 -16.69 10.93
CA ARG A 201 3.64 -16.38 10.37
C ARG A 201 3.72 -14.89 10.07
N SER A 202 4.93 -14.35 10.01
CA SER A 202 5.07 -12.97 9.57
C SER A 202 4.74 -12.87 8.08
N PRO A 203 4.15 -11.76 7.60
CA PRO A 203 3.93 -11.54 6.18
C PRO A 203 5.15 -11.78 5.29
N LYS A 204 6.36 -11.51 5.80
CA LYS A 204 7.62 -11.75 5.08
C LYS A 204 7.96 -13.23 4.89
N ASP A 205 7.59 -14.07 5.85
CA ASP A 205 7.84 -15.51 5.75
C ASP A 205 7.03 -16.10 4.59
N LEU A 206 5.80 -15.61 4.36
CA LEU A 206 4.99 -16.04 3.22
C LEU A 206 5.61 -15.67 1.86
N LEU A 207 6.37 -14.58 1.79
CA LEU A 207 7.08 -14.18 0.55
C LEU A 207 8.31 -15.03 0.27
N SER A 208 8.85 -15.69 1.29
CA SER A 208 10.05 -16.52 1.21
C SER A 208 9.73 -18.00 0.95
N LEU A 209 8.44 -18.36 0.98
CA LEU A 209 7.97 -19.67 0.55
C LEU A 209 7.97 -19.68 -0.99
N ASP A 210 8.99 -20.31 -1.57
CA ASP A 210 8.94 -20.73 -2.98
C ASP A 210 7.61 -21.43 -3.26
N GLY A 211 7.06 -21.24 -4.47
CA GLY A 211 5.70 -21.61 -4.91
C GLY A 211 5.28 -23.09 -4.75
N ASP A 212 6.15 -23.93 -4.20
CA ASP A 212 5.89 -25.34 -3.88
C ASP A 212 5.23 -25.57 -2.52
N GLU A 213 5.32 -24.65 -1.53
CA GLU A 213 4.62 -24.84 -0.23
C GLU A 213 3.18 -24.32 -0.24
N ILE A 214 2.90 -23.25 -0.99
CA ILE A 214 1.53 -22.74 -1.15
C ILE A 214 0.67 -23.78 -1.90
N SER A 215 1.23 -24.43 -2.93
CA SER A 215 0.60 -25.53 -3.67
C SER A 215 0.51 -26.84 -2.88
N LYS A 216 1.44 -27.12 -1.96
CA LYS A 216 1.37 -28.28 -1.05
C LYS A 216 0.33 -28.12 0.06
N SER A 217 0.00 -26.90 0.48
CA SER A 217 -1.10 -26.68 1.42
C SER A 217 -2.48 -26.84 0.78
N ILE A 218 -2.57 -26.67 -0.55
CA ILE A 218 -3.78 -26.89 -1.36
C ILE A 218 -4.04 -28.39 -1.62
N THR A 219 -3.03 -29.26 -1.50
CA THR A 219 -3.14 -30.69 -1.88
C THR A 219 -3.47 -31.66 -0.74
N ASN A 220 -3.62 -31.18 0.50
CA ASN A 220 -4.09 -32.03 1.62
C ASN A 220 -5.62 -32.05 1.79
N SER A 221 -6.37 -31.87 0.71
CA SER A 221 -7.75 -32.34 0.61
C SER A 221 -7.75 -33.66 -0.16
N THR A 222 -7.71 -34.74 0.62
CA THR A 222 -7.77 -36.12 0.15
C THR A 222 -9.06 -36.32 -0.65
N CYS A 223 -8.96 -36.54 -1.95
CA CYS A 223 -10.02 -37.20 -2.72
C CYS A 223 -9.56 -38.61 -3.03
N LEU A 224 -9.70 -39.50 -2.04
CA LEU A 224 -9.62 -40.94 -2.21
C LEU A 224 -11.02 -41.48 -2.50
N ARG A 225 -11.15 -42.10 -3.69
CA ARG A 225 -12.07 -43.21 -4.07
C ARG A 225 -13.54 -42.86 -4.33
N LEU A 226 -14.27 -43.46 -5.28
CA LEU A 226 -14.19 -44.80 -5.90
C LEU A 226 -14.72 -44.83 -7.35
N SER A 227 -14.24 -45.83 -8.07
CA SER A 227 -14.74 -46.49 -9.30
C SER A 227 -16.25 -46.44 -9.60
N GLN A 228 -16.58 -46.31 -10.88
CA GLN A 228 -17.11 -47.41 -11.71
C GLN A 228 -16.54 -47.31 -13.12
#